data_AF-A0A956BVD4-F1
#
_entry.id   AF-A0A956BVD4-F1
#
_cell.length_a   1.000
_cell.length_b   1.000
_cell.length_c   1.000
_cell.angle_alpha   90.00
_cell.angle_beta   90.00
_cell.angle_gamma   90.00
#
_symmetry.space_group_name_H-M   'P 1'
#
loop_
_entity.id
_entity.type
_entity.pdbx_description
1 polymer ?
#
loop_
_entity_poly.entity_id
_entity_poly.type
_entity_poly.pdbx_seq_one_letter_code
_entity_poly.pdbx_strand_id
1 'polypeptide(L)'
;MATTNALVWLSARGFPALISDRGLEQMPRHLAFKRFLKTHPRRGTLPFDLVRGLERWVHAAGYEVETLAYAGVRDHPTRLSFGVLRPGLPLLAEGLTRDGVVLLHVGWYEEARAGRYSRVGGHWLTLLDVDVQTGVLRASDPAPYASEGRPERIIARPMTDGHLLRPAGLGELAARGFLELGEGMALRDPRERAILDGAVVLRLHPPSAAATDTESLNAEAASSPATEAR
;
A
#
# COMPACT_ATOMS: atom_id res chain seq x y z
N MET A 1 2.72 2.99 8.33
CA MET A 1 4.08 2.52 7.98
C MET A 1 4.13 1.92 6.59
N ALA A 2 3.33 0.90 6.22
CA ALA A 2 3.33 0.40 4.83
C ALA A 2 3.14 1.51 3.77
N THR A 3 2.15 2.38 3.95
CA THR A 3 1.97 3.55 3.08
C THR A 3 3.21 4.44 3.00
N THR A 4 3.93 4.63 4.11
CA THR A 4 5.19 5.40 4.13
C THR A 4 6.25 4.71 3.27
N ASN A 5 6.44 3.40 3.40
CA ASN A 5 7.42 2.64 2.62
C ASN A 5 7.13 2.75 1.11
N ALA A 6 5.85 2.64 0.72
CA ALA A 6 5.44 2.82 -0.67
C ALA A 6 5.74 4.23 -1.21
N LEU A 7 5.45 5.27 -0.42
CA LEU A 7 5.72 6.66 -0.83
C LEU A 7 7.22 6.98 -0.89
N VAL A 8 8.02 6.42 0.02
CA VAL A 8 9.50 6.49 -0.04
C VAL A 8 10.04 5.80 -1.29
N TRP A 9 9.48 4.65 -1.63
CA TRP A 9 9.85 3.92 -2.84
C TRP A 9 9.57 4.71 -4.12
N LEU A 10 8.41 5.39 -4.20
CA LEU A 10 8.07 6.29 -5.31
C LEU A 10 8.97 7.53 -5.32
N SER A 11 9.23 8.13 -4.15
CA SER A 11 10.14 9.27 -4.05
C SER A 11 11.51 8.99 -4.63
N ALA A 12 12.07 7.80 -4.37
CA ALA A 12 13.36 7.39 -4.93
C ALA A 12 13.33 7.16 -6.47
N ARG A 13 12.16 7.23 -7.12
CA ARG A 13 11.95 6.95 -8.55
C ARG A 13 11.46 8.14 -9.36
N GLY A 14 11.61 9.35 -8.83
CA GLY A 14 11.28 10.59 -9.53
C GLY A 14 10.04 11.31 -8.99
N PHE A 15 9.55 10.92 -7.81
CA PHE A 15 8.43 11.59 -7.15
C PHE A 15 8.83 12.23 -5.80
N PRO A 16 9.90 13.06 -5.74
CA PRO A 16 10.50 13.52 -4.48
C PRO A 16 9.53 14.26 -3.54
N ALA A 17 8.62 15.07 -4.11
CA ALA A 17 7.62 15.81 -3.32
C ALA A 17 6.60 14.92 -2.57
N LEU A 18 6.61 13.60 -2.77
CA LEU A 18 5.81 12.67 -1.94
C LEU A 18 6.35 12.58 -0.51
N ILE A 19 7.62 12.93 -0.29
CA ILE A 19 8.19 13.10 1.04
C ILE A 19 7.98 14.56 1.44
N SER A 20 7.20 14.76 2.51
CA SER A 20 6.95 16.11 3.00
C SER A 20 8.24 16.80 3.44
N ASP A 21 8.31 18.12 3.31
CA ASP A 21 9.41 18.98 3.80
C ASP A 21 9.78 18.78 5.27
N ARG A 22 8.89 18.14 6.04
CA ARG A 22 9.11 17.76 7.44
C ARG A 22 10.02 16.54 7.63
N GLY A 23 10.49 15.94 6.53
CA GLY A 23 11.37 14.76 6.53
C GLY A 23 10.64 13.43 6.75
N LEU A 24 11.41 12.34 6.57
CA LEU A 24 10.92 10.96 6.65
C LEU A 24 10.42 10.58 8.05
N GLU A 25 11.06 11.09 9.11
CA GLU A 25 10.73 10.73 10.50
C GLU A 25 9.33 11.19 10.91
N GLN A 26 8.88 12.34 10.41
CA GLN A 26 7.57 12.91 10.76
C GLN A 26 6.44 12.42 9.84
N MET A 27 6.80 11.83 8.71
CA MET A 27 5.84 11.43 7.67
C MET A 27 4.79 10.42 8.16
N PRO A 28 5.12 9.36 8.92
CA PRO A 28 4.11 8.43 9.44
C PRO A 28 3.05 9.13 10.30
N ARG A 29 3.47 10.05 11.17
CA ARG A 29 2.58 10.83 12.02
C ARG A 29 1.69 11.74 11.18
N HIS A 30 2.25 12.34 10.13
CA HIS A 30 1.53 13.23 9.23
C HIS A 30 0.47 12.49 8.41
N LEU A 31 0.83 11.33 7.84
CA LEU A 31 -0.08 10.46 7.12
C LEU A 31 -1.22 9.93 8.01
N ALA A 32 -0.93 9.61 9.27
CA ALA A 32 -1.92 9.11 10.21
C ALA A 32 -3.04 10.12 10.54
N PHE A 33 -2.82 11.41 10.29
CA PHE A 33 -3.81 12.44 10.62
C PHE A 33 -5.15 12.26 9.90
N LYS A 34 -6.21 12.82 10.52
CA LYS A 34 -7.59 12.75 10.05
C LYS A 34 -7.78 13.27 8.61
N ARG A 35 -6.94 14.21 8.19
CA ARG A 35 -6.97 14.76 6.82
C ARG A 35 -6.46 13.77 5.77
N PHE A 36 -5.66 12.77 6.11
CA PHE A 36 -5.14 11.77 5.18
C PHE A 36 -5.70 10.39 5.53
N LEU A 37 -4.94 9.52 6.19
CA LEU A 37 -5.32 8.12 6.36
C LEU A 37 -6.34 7.88 7.49
N LYS A 38 -6.57 8.86 8.39
CA LYS A 38 -7.48 8.69 9.55
C LYS A 38 -7.17 7.42 10.38
N THR A 39 -5.89 7.11 10.55
CA THR A 39 -5.47 5.88 11.22
C THR A 39 -5.96 5.87 12.67
N HIS A 40 -6.70 4.84 13.03
CA HIS A 40 -7.16 4.64 14.40
C HIS A 40 -6.12 3.83 15.20
N PRO A 41 -5.71 4.27 16.41
CA PRO A 41 -4.64 3.61 17.17
C PRO A 41 -4.84 2.11 17.42
N ARG A 42 -6.10 1.68 17.57
CA ARG A 42 -6.46 0.26 17.82
C ARG A 42 -6.98 -0.50 16.61
N ARG A 43 -7.40 0.19 15.55
CA ARG A 43 -8.10 -0.44 14.39
C ARG A 43 -7.30 -0.31 13.09
N GLY A 44 -6.19 0.41 13.12
CA GLY A 44 -5.40 0.72 11.94
C GLY A 44 -6.14 1.65 10.98
N THR A 45 -5.79 1.53 9.71
CA THR A 45 -6.41 2.29 8.61
C THR A 45 -7.33 1.36 7.84
N LEU A 46 -8.59 1.78 7.64
CA LEU A 46 -9.54 1.04 6.80
C LEU A 46 -9.20 1.25 5.31
N PRO A 47 -9.48 0.28 4.41
CA PRO A 47 -9.25 0.43 2.97
C PRO A 47 -9.85 1.70 2.39
N PHE A 48 -11.09 2.04 2.77
CA PHE A 48 -11.76 3.28 2.38
C PHE A 48 -10.95 4.54 2.71
N ASP A 49 -10.44 4.64 3.94
CA ASP A 49 -9.67 5.80 4.38
C ASP A 49 -8.27 5.82 3.76
N LEU A 50 -7.68 4.64 3.53
CA LEU A 50 -6.38 4.51 2.89
C LEU A 50 -6.40 5.05 1.46
N VAL A 51 -7.31 4.56 0.60
CA VAL A 51 -7.36 4.99 -0.81
C VAL A 51 -7.70 6.47 -0.93
N ARG A 52 -8.67 6.98 -0.17
CA ARG A 52 -9.00 8.42 -0.20
C ARG A 52 -7.87 9.27 0.38
N GLY A 53 -7.15 8.77 1.38
CA GLY A 53 -6.03 9.46 2.00
C GLY A 53 -4.82 9.54 1.06
N LEU A 54 -4.52 8.46 0.33
CA LEU A 54 -3.50 8.41 -0.71
C LEU A 54 -3.79 9.40 -1.83
N GLU A 55 -5.00 9.39 -2.38
CA GLU A 55 -5.43 10.34 -3.40
C GLU A 55 -5.16 11.78 -2.98
N ARG A 56 -5.62 12.17 -1.78
CA ARG A 56 -5.39 13.52 -1.24
C ARG A 56 -3.92 13.82 -1.01
N TRP A 57 -3.13 12.85 -0.57
CA TRP A 57 -1.69 13.04 -0.35
C TRP A 57 -0.96 13.29 -1.68
N VAL A 58 -1.23 12.46 -2.68
CA VAL A 58 -0.61 12.57 -4.02
C VAL A 58 -0.97 13.90 -4.68
N HIS A 59 -2.24 14.30 -4.66
CA HIS A 59 -2.65 15.60 -5.19
C HIS A 59 -2.04 16.77 -4.42
N ALA A 60 -1.95 16.68 -3.09
CA ALA A 60 -1.30 17.71 -2.28
C ALA A 60 0.20 17.84 -2.56
N ALA A 61 0.84 16.76 -3.04
CA ALA A 61 2.22 16.74 -3.48
C ALA A 61 2.41 17.21 -4.95
N GLY A 62 1.32 17.60 -5.63
CA GLY A 62 1.37 18.14 -7.00
C GLY A 62 1.46 17.10 -8.11
N TYR A 63 1.20 15.82 -7.82
CA TYR A 63 1.23 14.76 -8.83
C TYR A 63 -0.16 14.39 -9.33
N GLU A 64 -0.20 13.91 -10.57
CA GLU A 64 -1.39 13.33 -11.17
C GLU A 64 -1.41 11.81 -10.99
N VAL A 65 -2.59 11.29 -10.64
CA VAL A 65 -2.82 9.85 -10.45
C VAL A 65 -3.24 9.26 -11.79
N GLU A 66 -2.44 8.35 -12.34
CA GLU A 66 -2.84 7.53 -13.50
C GLU A 66 -3.86 6.47 -13.07
N THR A 67 -3.56 5.77 -11.97
CA THR A 67 -4.41 4.71 -11.43
C THR A 67 -4.37 4.76 -9.91
N LEU A 68 -5.54 4.77 -9.28
CA LEU A 68 -5.68 4.50 -7.85
C LEU A 68 -6.95 3.70 -7.65
N ALA A 69 -6.80 2.41 -7.38
CA ALA A 69 -7.95 1.55 -7.18
C ALA A 69 -7.66 0.43 -6.18
N TYR A 70 -8.74 -0.06 -5.57
CA TYR A 70 -8.75 -1.18 -4.64
C TYR A 70 -9.44 -2.38 -5.30
N ALA A 71 -8.79 -3.53 -5.21
CA ALA A 71 -9.36 -4.84 -5.50
C ALA A 71 -9.52 -5.56 -4.16
N GLY A 72 -10.69 -6.13 -3.86
CA GLY A 72 -10.91 -6.84 -2.60
C GLY A 72 -12.34 -6.77 -2.09
N VAL A 73 -12.54 -7.33 -0.90
CA VAL A 73 -13.88 -7.57 -0.32
C VAL A 73 -14.32 -6.55 0.72
N ARG A 74 -13.41 -5.67 1.11
CA ARG A 74 -13.66 -4.66 2.13
C ARG A 74 -14.31 -3.44 1.51
N ASP A 75 -15.04 -2.70 2.32
CA ASP A 75 -15.68 -1.47 1.89
C ASP A 75 -14.65 -0.42 1.42
N HIS A 76 -14.93 0.19 0.27
CA HIS A 76 -14.10 1.18 -0.41
C HIS A 76 -14.97 2.01 -1.37
N PRO A 77 -14.56 3.24 -1.74
CA PRO A 77 -15.32 4.06 -2.68
C PRO A 77 -15.47 3.35 -4.03
N THR A 78 -16.70 3.27 -4.56
CA THR A 78 -16.99 2.61 -5.84
C THR A 78 -16.16 3.17 -7.01
N ARG A 79 -15.90 4.49 -7.03
CA ARG A 79 -15.07 5.14 -8.06
C ARG A 79 -13.59 4.76 -8.01
N LEU A 80 -13.13 4.17 -6.91
CA LEU A 80 -11.76 3.70 -6.69
C LEU A 80 -11.75 2.17 -6.59
N SER A 81 -12.65 1.49 -7.31
CA SER A 81 -12.75 0.03 -7.34
C SER A 81 -12.19 -0.53 -8.63
N PHE A 82 -11.46 -1.64 -8.55
CA PHE A 82 -11.13 -2.45 -9.73
C PHE A 82 -12.31 -3.33 -10.18
N GLY A 83 -13.40 -3.42 -9.42
CA GLY A 83 -14.46 -4.41 -9.66
C GLY A 83 -14.00 -5.87 -9.44
N VAL A 84 -12.78 -6.07 -8.94
CA VAL A 84 -12.19 -7.38 -8.67
C VAL A 84 -12.34 -7.69 -7.18
N LEU A 85 -13.04 -8.78 -6.88
CA LEU A 85 -13.28 -9.21 -5.49
C LEU A 85 -12.06 -9.91 -4.87
N ARG A 86 -11.27 -10.62 -5.68
CA ARG A 86 -10.16 -11.48 -5.24
C ARG A 86 -8.92 -11.11 -6.03
N PRO A 87 -8.04 -10.22 -5.53
CA PRO A 87 -6.82 -9.88 -6.24
C PRO A 87 -5.92 -11.13 -6.35
N GLY A 88 -5.62 -11.53 -7.58
CA GLY A 88 -4.67 -12.60 -7.89
C GLY A 88 -3.29 -12.05 -8.22
N LEU A 89 -2.30 -12.95 -8.31
CA LEU A 89 -0.91 -12.60 -8.61
C LEU A 89 -0.72 -11.75 -9.88
N PRO A 90 -1.44 -11.98 -11.01
CA PRO A 90 -1.29 -11.15 -12.20
C PRO A 90 -1.62 -9.66 -11.95
N LEU A 91 -2.70 -9.37 -11.21
CA LEU A 91 -3.07 -7.99 -10.86
C LEU A 91 -1.99 -7.33 -9.99
N LEU A 92 -1.42 -8.09 -9.05
CA LEU A 92 -0.34 -7.59 -8.20
C LEU A 92 0.91 -7.26 -9.03
N ALA A 93 1.26 -8.14 -9.99
CA ALA A 93 2.40 -7.95 -10.88
C ALA A 93 2.23 -6.75 -11.81
N GLU A 94 1.04 -6.61 -12.40
CA GLU A 94 0.71 -5.46 -13.24
C GLU A 94 0.88 -4.16 -12.45
N GLY A 95 0.49 -4.12 -11.18
CA GLY A 95 0.62 -2.92 -10.33
C GLY A 95 2.06 -2.48 -10.01
N LEU A 96 3.05 -3.36 -10.16
CA LEU A 96 4.46 -3.08 -9.86
C LEU A 96 5.20 -2.50 -11.08
N THR A 97 4.85 -1.28 -11.47
CA THR A 97 5.55 -0.52 -12.52
C THR A 97 6.59 0.42 -11.90
N ARG A 98 7.45 1.06 -12.71
CA ARG A 98 8.46 2.04 -12.23
C ARG A 98 7.83 3.18 -11.40
N ASP A 99 6.65 3.59 -11.80
CA ASP A 99 5.81 4.67 -11.28
C ASP A 99 4.63 4.15 -10.45
N GLY A 100 4.67 2.87 -10.10
CA GLY A 100 3.58 2.15 -9.45
C GLY A 100 3.99 1.49 -8.14
N VAL A 101 3.05 1.44 -7.19
CA VAL A 101 3.20 0.69 -5.94
C VAL A 101 1.94 -0.11 -5.64
N VAL A 102 2.14 -1.22 -4.96
CA VAL A 102 1.06 -2.11 -4.51
C VAL A 102 1.09 -2.23 -2.99
N LEU A 103 -0.04 -1.94 -2.35
CA LEU A 103 -0.25 -2.15 -0.91
C LEU A 103 -1.20 -3.33 -0.71
N LEU A 104 -0.75 -4.34 0.04
CA LEU A 104 -1.56 -5.52 0.34
C LEU A 104 -2.36 -5.27 1.61
N HIS A 105 -3.66 -5.55 1.57
CA HIS A 105 -4.52 -5.63 2.74
C HIS A 105 -4.68 -7.09 3.13
N VAL A 106 -4.02 -7.50 4.20
CA VAL A 106 -4.05 -8.87 4.70
C VAL A 106 -5.02 -8.93 5.88
N GLY A 107 -5.92 -9.90 5.86
CA GLY A 107 -6.78 -10.24 7.00
C GLY A 107 -6.16 -11.38 7.81
N TRP A 108 -6.27 -11.28 9.13
CA TRP A 108 -5.97 -12.36 10.05
C TRP A 108 -7.26 -13.11 10.36
N TYR A 109 -7.21 -14.43 10.23
CA TYR A 109 -8.38 -15.28 10.32
C TYR A 109 -8.15 -16.44 11.28
N GLU A 110 -9.11 -16.73 12.14
CA GLU A 110 -9.14 -17.94 12.95
C GLU A 110 -10.23 -18.87 12.44
N GLU A 111 -9.99 -20.17 12.50
CA GLU A 111 -11.00 -21.17 12.17
C GLU A 111 -12.03 -21.25 13.29
N ALA A 112 -13.24 -20.70 13.06
CA ALA A 112 -14.33 -20.72 14.04
C ALA A 112 -15.03 -22.09 14.07
N ARG A 113 -14.99 -22.81 12.95
CA ARG A 113 -15.44 -24.19 12.76
C ARG A 113 -14.82 -24.74 11.48
N ALA A 114 -14.82 -26.06 11.31
CA ALA A 114 -14.23 -26.72 10.16
C ALA A 114 -14.59 -26.03 8.83
N GLY A 115 -13.59 -25.49 8.15
CA GLY A 115 -13.68 -24.78 6.87
C GLY A 115 -14.37 -23.41 6.92
N ARG A 116 -14.57 -22.81 8.10
CA ARG A 116 -15.12 -21.45 8.23
C ARG A 116 -14.24 -20.55 9.09
N TYR A 117 -13.84 -19.43 8.50
CA TYR A 117 -12.82 -18.55 9.02
C TYR A 117 -13.41 -17.22 9.45
N SER A 118 -13.24 -16.86 10.72
CA SER A 118 -13.64 -15.56 11.26
C SER A 118 -12.47 -14.60 11.23
N ARG A 119 -12.68 -13.38 10.75
CA ARG A 119 -11.64 -12.35 10.72
C ARG A 119 -11.42 -11.77 12.12
N VAL A 120 -10.21 -11.87 12.64
CA VAL A 120 -9.82 -11.36 13.97
C VAL A 120 -8.97 -10.09 13.90
N GLY A 121 -8.37 -9.80 12.75
CA GLY A 121 -7.54 -8.63 12.57
C GLY A 121 -7.16 -8.39 11.12
N GLY A 122 -6.27 -7.43 10.89
CA GLY A 122 -5.67 -7.25 9.57
C GLY A 122 -4.52 -6.27 9.60
N HIS A 123 -3.85 -6.19 8.47
CA HIS A 123 -2.55 -5.57 8.35
C HIS A 123 -2.29 -5.08 6.93
N TRP A 124 -1.41 -4.08 6.83
CA TRP A 124 -1.01 -3.53 5.55
C TRP A 124 0.45 -3.83 5.29
N LEU A 125 0.76 -4.34 4.10
CA LEU A 125 2.11 -4.58 3.62
C LEU A 125 2.39 -3.74 2.38
N THR A 126 3.66 -3.46 2.11
CA THR A 126 4.08 -2.94 0.80
C THR A 126 4.65 -4.09 -0.01
N LEU A 127 4.04 -4.39 -1.16
CA LEU A 127 4.59 -5.37 -2.08
C LEU A 127 5.81 -4.77 -2.80
N LEU A 128 6.90 -5.53 -2.86
CA LEU A 128 8.16 -5.12 -3.48
C LEU A 128 8.43 -5.90 -4.76
N ASP A 129 7.99 -7.15 -4.82
CA ASP A 129 8.18 -8.05 -5.96
C ASP A 129 7.18 -9.21 -5.91
N VAL A 130 6.86 -9.78 -7.06
CA VAL A 130 6.01 -10.97 -7.19
C VAL A 130 6.48 -11.87 -8.33
N ASP A 131 6.66 -13.14 -8.01
CA ASP A 131 6.80 -14.19 -8.99
C ASP A 131 5.44 -14.88 -9.19
N VAL A 132 4.80 -14.57 -10.32
CA VAL A 132 3.48 -15.08 -10.68
C VAL A 132 3.49 -16.60 -10.87
N GLN A 133 4.62 -17.18 -11.30
CA GLN A 133 4.74 -18.62 -11.59
C GLN A 133 4.87 -19.43 -10.30
N THR A 134 5.67 -18.95 -9.36
CA THR A 134 5.95 -19.68 -8.11
C THR A 134 5.03 -19.28 -6.95
N GLY A 135 4.31 -18.17 -7.09
CA GLY A 135 3.48 -17.60 -6.01
C GLY A 135 4.29 -16.92 -4.91
N VAL A 136 5.57 -16.65 -5.15
CA VAL A 136 6.44 -16.00 -4.18
C VAL A 136 6.24 -14.48 -4.24
N LEU A 137 5.94 -13.88 -3.08
CA LEU A 137 5.88 -12.45 -2.87
C LEU A 137 7.11 -12.01 -2.08
N ARG A 138 7.64 -10.83 -2.39
CA ARG A 138 8.53 -10.10 -1.48
C ARG A 138 7.79 -8.89 -0.96
N ALA A 139 7.61 -8.78 0.35
CA ALA A 139 6.85 -7.68 0.95
C ALA A 139 7.62 -7.05 2.10
N SER A 140 7.47 -5.73 2.25
CA SER A 140 7.90 -5.01 3.45
C SER A 140 6.75 -4.99 4.45
N ASP A 141 6.93 -5.74 5.53
CA ASP A 141 6.03 -5.76 6.68
C ASP A 141 6.51 -4.73 7.73
N PRO A 142 5.69 -3.74 8.09
CA PRO A 142 6.08 -2.74 9.10
C PRO A 142 5.81 -3.16 10.56
N ALA A 143 5.35 -4.38 10.82
CA ALA A 143 5.04 -4.86 12.15
C ALA A 143 6.32 -4.96 13.00
N PRO A 144 6.27 -4.62 14.30
CA PRO A 144 7.44 -4.72 15.18
C PRO A 144 8.00 -6.13 15.34
N TYR A 145 7.17 -7.15 15.08
CA TYR A 145 7.53 -8.56 15.15
C TYR A 145 7.95 -9.16 13.80
N ALA A 146 7.85 -8.39 12.71
CA ALA A 146 8.35 -8.80 11.41
C ALA A 146 9.89 -8.69 11.38
N SER A 147 10.52 -9.32 10.39
CA SER A 147 11.98 -9.31 10.27
C SER A 147 12.53 -7.88 10.21
N GLU A 148 13.33 -7.48 11.20
CA GLU A 148 14.00 -6.17 11.44
C GLU A 148 14.18 -5.25 10.21
N GLY A 149 13.09 -4.70 9.67
CA GLY A 149 13.10 -3.92 8.43
C GLY A 149 13.47 -4.66 7.13
N ARG A 150 13.67 -5.98 7.16
CA ARG A 150 13.98 -6.78 5.97
C ARG A 150 12.69 -7.19 5.24
N PRO A 151 12.70 -7.25 3.90
CA PRO A 151 11.61 -7.84 3.15
C PRO A 151 11.38 -9.31 3.52
N GLU A 152 10.13 -9.68 3.75
CA GLU A 152 9.70 -11.06 3.93
C GLU A 152 9.51 -11.73 2.57
N ARG A 153 9.90 -13.00 2.48
CA ARG A 153 9.64 -13.86 1.32
C ARG A 153 8.43 -14.74 1.64
N ILE A 154 7.27 -14.36 1.13
CA ILE A 154 5.98 -14.96 1.47
C ILE A 154 5.51 -15.86 0.33
N ILE A 155 5.06 -17.07 0.62
CA ILE A 155 4.45 -17.95 -0.38
C ILE A 155 2.93 -17.78 -0.36
N ALA A 156 2.39 -17.23 -1.44
CA ALA A 156 0.97 -17.07 -1.67
C ALA A 156 0.40 -18.30 -2.40
N ARG A 157 -0.63 -18.92 -1.84
CA ARG A 157 -1.31 -20.09 -2.44
C ARG A 157 -2.81 -19.81 -2.57
N PRO A 158 -3.43 -20.16 -3.71
CA PRO A 158 -4.88 -20.04 -3.84
C PRO A 158 -5.57 -21.05 -2.91
N MET A 159 -6.53 -20.57 -2.13
CA MET A 159 -7.40 -21.44 -1.33
C MET A 159 -8.31 -22.25 -2.26
N THR A 160 -8.46 -23.53 -1.98
CA THR A 160 -9.26 -24.47 -2.79
C THR A 160 -10.70 -24.60 -2.29
N ASP A 161 -10.91 -24.36 -0.99
CA ASP A 161 -12.19 -24.50 -0.29
C ASP A 161 -12.33 -23.50 0.87
N GLY A 162 -13.37 -23.70 1.70
CA GLY A 162 -13.64 -22.90 2.89
C GLY A 162 -14.52 -21.67 2.67
N HIS A 163 -14.88 -21.03 3.78
CA HIS A 163 -15.74 -19.84 3.81
C HIS A 163 -15.18 -18.78 4.75
N LEU A 164 -15.17 -17.53 4.32
CA LEU A 164 -14.88 -16.37 5.15
C LEU A 164 -16.20 -15.87 5.77
N LEU A 165 -16.27 -15.86 7.10
CA LEU A 165 -17.40 -15.32 7.84
C LEU A 165 -17.38 -13.79 7.73
N ARG A 166 -18.52 -13.20 7.36
CA ARG A 166 -18.69 -11.74 7.32
C ARG A 166 -19.45 -11.28 8.56
N PRO A 167 -19.44 -9.97 8.88
CA PRO A 167 -20.28 -9.42 9.93
C PRO A 167 -21.74 -9.88 9.83
N ALA A 168 -22.42 -9.91 10.98
CA ALA A 168 -23.81 -10.37 11.07
C ALA A 168 -24.69 -9.69 10.01
N GLY A 169 -25.52 -10.48 9.34
CA GLY A 169 -26.41 -10.02 8.26
C GLY A 169 -25.78 -9.97 6.87
N LEU A 170 -24.46 -10.10 6.73
CA LEU A 170 -23.79 -10.16 5.42
C LEU A 170 -23.56 -11.59 4.93
N GLY A 171 -23.88 -12.61 5.71
CA GLY A 171 -23.70 -14.02 5.35
C GLY A 171 -22.23 -14.43 5.26
N GLU A 172 -21.90 -15.34 4.36
CA GLU A 172 -20.54 -15.88 4.21
C GLU A 172 -20.03 -15.65 2.79
N LEU A 173 -18.73 -15.74 2.61
CA LEU A 173 -18.09 -15.66 1.30
C LEU A 173 -17.25 -16.91 1.05
N ALA A 174 -17.42 -17.54 -0.12
CA ALA A 174 -16.57 -18.66 -0.50
C ALA A 174 -15.09 -18.21 -0.56
N ALA A 175 -14.23 -18.89 0.19
CA ALA A 175 -12.80 -18.60 0.29
C ALA A 175 -12.00 -19.13 -0.92
N ARG A 176 -12.60 -20.01 -1.73
CA ARG A 176 -11.99 -20.49 -2.98
C ARG A 176 -11.47 -19.33 -3.84
N GLY A 177 -10.20 -19.39 -4.23
CA GLY A 177 -9.53 -18.42 -5.09
C GLY A 177 -9.00 -17.18 -4.36
N PHE A 178 -9.22 -17.03 -3.05
CA PHE A 178 -8.43 -16.10 -2.26
C PHE A 178 -6.99 -16.59 -2.14
N LEU A 179 -6.04 -15.68 -2.00
CA LEU A 179 -4.65 -16.03 -1.72
C LEU A 179 -4.45 -16.12 -0.21
N GLU A 180 -4.04 -17.29 0.27
CA GLU A 180 -3.48 -17.48 1.60
C GLU A 180 -1.98 -17.16 1.58
N LEU A 181 -1.53 -16.38 2.55
CA LEU A 181 -0.16 -15.88 2.70
C LEU A 181 0.51 -16.63 3.86
N GLY A 182 0.83 -17.91 3.65
CA GLY A 182 1.32 -18.76 4.73
C GLY A 182 2.83 -18.64 4.94
N GLU A 183 3.56 -19.52 4.27
CA GLU A 183 4.98 -19.76 4.51
C GLU A 183 5.82 -18.49 4.29
N GLY A 184 6.63 -18.14 5.31
CA GLY A 184 7.54 -16.99 5.29
C GLY A 184 6.94 -15.66 5.74
N MET A 185 5.63 -15.61 6.05
CA MET A 185 5.01 -14.46 6.70
C MET A 185 5.08 -14.58 8.23
N ALA A 186 5.48 -13.51 8.92
CA ALA A 186 5.46 -13.50 10.38
C ALA A 186 4.02 -13.36 10.91
N LEU A 187 3.52 -14.40 11.59
CA LEU A 187 2.21 -14.39 12.24
C LEU A 187 2.34 -14.06 13.72
N ARG A 188 1.38 -13.30 14.25
CA ARG A 188 1.32 -13.01 15.68
C ARG A 188 0.88 -14.23 16.49
N ASP A 189 -0.09 -14.98 15.98
CA ASP A 189 -0.56 -16.24 16.55
C ASP A 189 -0.44 -17.33 15.48
N PRO A 190 0.24 -18.47 15.76
CA PRO A 190 0.42 -19.54 14.79
C PRO A 190 -0.88 -20.24 14.38
N ARG A 191 -1.99 -19.99 15.09
CA ARG A 191 -3.33 -20.49 14.75
C ARG A 191 -4.06 -19.60 13.75
N GLU A 192 -3.58 -18.38 13.55
CA GLU A 192 -4.15 -17.47 12.55
C GLU A 192 -3.75 -17.91 11.14
N ARG A 193 -4.63 -17.63 10.18
CA ARG A 193 -4.35 -17.70 8.75
C ARG A 193 -4.31 -16.28 8.20
N ALA A 194 -3.30 -16.01 7.39
CA ALA A 194 -3.18 -14.77 6.66
C ALA A 194 -3.83 -14.93 5.29
N ILE A 195 -4.83 -14.10 4.99
CA ILE A 195 -5.56 -14.16 3.72
C ILE A 195 -5.55 -12.76 3.09
N LEU A 196 -5.31 -12.67 1.80
CA LEU A 196 -5.32 -11.41 1.07
C LEU A 196 -6.77 -10.90 0.89
N ASP A 197 -7.20 -10.02 1.79
CA ASP A 197 -8.52 -9.36 1.74
C ASP A 197 -8.67 -8.43 0.54
N GLY A 198 -7.55 -7.82 0.13
CA GLY A 198 -7.50 -6.91 -1.00
C GLY A 198 -6.12 -6.34 -1.29
N ALA A 199 -6.02 -5.54 -2.33
CA ALA A 199 -4.82 -4.83 -2.74
C ALA A 199 -5.19 -3.44 -3.26
N VAL A 200 -4.36 -2.45 -2.97
CA VAL A 200 -4.40 -1.14 -3.62
C VAL A 200 -3.28 -1.08 -4.64
N VAL A 201 -3.61 -0.64 -5.84
CA VAL A 201 -2.63 -0.25 -6.86
C VAL A 201 -2.67 1.27 -6.98
N LEU A 202 -1.51 1.91 -6.86
CA LEU A 202 -1.31 3.33 -7.11
C LEU A 202 -0.26 3.47 -8.22
N ARG A 203 -0.59 4.14 -9.32
CA ARG A 203 0.33 4.58 -10.36
C ARG A 203 0.20 6.07 -10.59
N LEU A 204 1.33 6.73 -10.79
CA LEU A 204 1.41 8.17 -11.01
C LEU A 204 1.85 8.45 -12.44
N HIS A 205 1.34 9.52 -13.03
CA HIS A 205 1.94 10.02 -14.26
C HIS A 205 3.35 10.54 -13.95
N PRO A 206 4.37 10.17 -14.77
CA PRO A 206 5.70 10.75 -14.62
C PRO A 206 5.63 12.28 -14.62
N PRO A 207 6.46 12.98 -13.82
CA PRO A 207 6.53 14.43 -13.89
C PRO A 207 6.87 14.84 -15.33
N SER A 208 6.14 15.81 -15.87
CA SER A 208 6.51 16.39 -17.17
C SER A 208 7.95 16.92 -17.09
N ALA A 209 8.80 16.52 -18.04
CA ALA A 209 10.22 16.89 -18.06
C ALA A 209 10.45 18.41 -17.94
N ALA A 210 9.48 19.22 -18.37
CA ALA A 210 9.48 20.67 -18.33
C ALA A 210 9.48 21.29 -16.90
N ALA A 211 9.22 20.52 -15.84
CA ALA A 211 9.20 21.05 -14.47
C ALA A 211 10.58 21.05 -13.78
N THR A 212 11.58 20.39 -14.37
CA THR A 212 12.90 20.17 -13.73
C THR A 212 13.88 21.35 -13.93
N ASP A 213 13.56 22.31 -14.80
CA ASP A 213 14.46 23.44 -15.12
C ASP A 213 14.38 24.61 -14.11
N THR A 214 13.61 24.47 -13.04
CA THR A 214 13.46 25.54 -12.03
C THR A 214 14.71 25.72 -11.15
N GLU A 215 15.66 24.78 -11.16
CA GLU A 215 16.96 24.97 -10.51
C GLU A 215 17.94 25.83 -11.34
N SER A 216 17.71 26.01 -12.65
CA SER A 216 18.59 26.83 -13.50
C SER A 216 18.29 28.32 -13.42
N LEU A 217 17.06 28.72 -13.05
CA LEU A 217 16.67 30.14 -12.97
C LEU A 217 17.14 30.85 -11.69
N ASN A 218 17.53 30.12 -10.64
CA ASN A 218 18.08 30.72 -9.42
C ASN A 218 19.62 30.83 -9.42
N ALA A 219 20.31 30.25 -10.40
CA ALA A 219 21.77 30.36 -10.55
C ALA A 219 22.21 31.64 -11.29
N GLU A 220 21.37 32.21 -12.18
CA GLU A 220 21.71 33.44 -12.92
C GLU A 220 21.52 34.72 -12.10
N ALA A 221 20.64 34.73 -11.08
CA ALA A 221 20.40 35.91 -10.24
C ALA A 221 21.51 36.20 -9.21
N ALA A 222 22.47 35.29 -9.03
CA ALA A 222 23.57 35.43 -8.06
C ALA A 222 24.88 35.98 -8.67
N SER A 223 24.88 36.37 -9.95
CA SER A 223 26.10 36.79 -10.68
C SER A 223 26.17 38.28 -11.04
N SER A 224 25.47 39.18 -10.33
CA SER A 224 25.73 40.62 -10.46
C SER A 224 26.91 41.04 -9.57
N PRO A 225 28.04 41.50 -10.15
CA PRO A 225 29.17 41.99 -9.38
C PRO A 225 28.83 43.34 -8.74
N ALA A 226 29.05 43.45 -7.43
CA ALA A 226 29.00 44.69 -6.69
C ALA A 226 30.00 45.68 -7.30
N THR A 227 29.49 46.83 -7.75
CA THR A 227 30.30 47.96 -8.20
C THR A 227 30.96 48.60 -6.99
N GLU A 228 32.29 48.54 -6.91
CA GLU A 228 33.09 49.32 -5.96
C GLU A 228 32.98 50.81 -6.30
N ALA A 229 32.47 51.61 -5.37
CA ALA A 229 32.55 53.06 -5.40
C ALA A 229 33.79 53.52 -4.61
N ARG A 230 34.56 54.41 -5.24
CA ARG A 230 35.73 55.13 -4.71
C ARG A 230 35.33 56.25 -3.75
#